data_AF-A0A955BH66-F1
#
_entry.id   AF-A0A955BH66-F1
#
_cell.length_a   1.000
_cell.length_b   1.000
_cell.length_c   1.000
_cell.angle_alpha   90.00
_cell.angle_beta   90.00
_cell.angle_gamma   90.00
#
_symmetry.space_group_name_H-M   'P 1'
#
loop_
_entity.id
_entity.type
_entity.pdbx_description
1 polymer ?
#
loop_
_entity_poly.entity_id
_entity_poly.type
_entity_poly.pdbx_seq_one_letter_code
_entity_poly.pdbx_strand_id
1 'polypeptide(L)'
;MNHPSKPTGRRYGIDRRAFLEYIAAVSAIPTLAVQAAEPVGKPPRFDANPFTLGVASGDPEPDGVVIWTRLAPRPLDGGGMPNVPVPTEWEVATDEAFANVVRRGTAMAMPQLGHSVHVEVDGLESHRWYFYRFHAGSETSPVGRTRTAPALNTMPDRLRFAFTSCQHYEYGYFNGYPHMQQEDLDLVIHLGDYIYEYAASDKRTRQHIGGEIVSLDDYRTRYAQYRLDMTLQDT
;
A
#
# COMPACT_ATOMS: atom_id res chain seq x y z
N MET A 1 35.15 -13.31 -58.73
CA MET A 1 35.21 -12.63 -57.42
C MET A 1 33.88 -12.90 -56.72
N ASN A 2 33.84 -13.89 -55.82
CA ASN A 2 32.64 -14.26 -55.08
C ASN A 2 32.66 -13.54 -53.73
N HIS A 3 31.69 -12.65 -53.50
CA HIS A 3 31.42 -12.12 -52.16
C HIS A 3 30.59 -13.14 -51.37
N PRO A 4 31.01 -13.57 -50.17
CA PRO A 4 30.10 -14.25 -49.25
C PRO A 4 29.36 -13.19 -48.43
N SER A 5 28.04 -13.13 -48.57
CA SER A 5 27.16 -12.47 -47.62
C SER A 5 26.78 -13.46 -46.50
N LYS A 6 27.12 -13.14 -45.26
CA LYS A 6 26.48 -13.72 -44.06
C LYS A 6 25.91 -12.58 -43.23
N PRO A 7 24.59 -12.49 -43.03
CA PRO A 7 24.04 -11.68 -41.96
C PRO A 7 23.99 -12.55 -40.69
N THR A 8 24.94 -12.38 -39.79
CA THR A 8 24.75 -12.78 -38.39
C THR A 8 23.97 -11.68 -37.68
N GLY A 9 22.64 -11.71 -37.82
CA GLY A 9 21.77 -10.91 -36.97
C GLY A 9 21.84 -11.45 -35.54
N ARG A 10 22.43 -10.70 -34.62
CA ARG A 10 22.22 -10.91 -33.19
C ARG A 10 20.72 -10.74 -32.93
N ARG A 11 20.01 -11.81 -32.58
CA ARG A 11 18.67 -11.73 -32.02
C ARG A 11 18.78 -11.17 -30.61
N TYR A 12 18.43 -9.90 -30.45
CA TYR A 12 18.06 -9.35 -29.15
C TYR A 12 16.56 -9.56 -28.98
N GLY A 13 16.16 -10.16 -27.85
CA GLY A 13 14.77 -10.44 -27.52
C GLY A 13 14.62 -11.76 -26.78
N ILE A 14 13.69 -11.80 -25.83
CA ILE A 14 13.29 -13.03 -25.17
C ILE A 14 12.62 -13.92 -26.22
N ASP A 15 13.02 -15.20 -26.31
CA ASP A 15 12.39 -16.13 -27.23
C ASP A 15 10.89 -16.23 -26.92
N ARG A 16 10.04 -16.26 -27.94
CA ARG A 16 8.57 -16.31 -27.77
C ARG A 16 8.16 -17.46 -26.85
N ARG A 17 8.84 -18.60 -26.90
CA ARG A 17 8.58 -19.74 -26.03
C ARG A 17 8.98 -19.42 -24.59
N ALA A 18 10.16 -18.83 -24.38
CA ALA A 18 10.61 -18.39 -23.06
C ALA A 18 9.70 -17.31 -22.46
N PHE A 19 9.18 -16.39 -23.26
CA PHE A 19 8.23 -15.36 -22.84
C PHE A 19 6.88 -15.98 -22.42
N LEU A 20 6.38 -16.96 -23.18
CA LEU A 20 5.14 -17.66 -22.85
C LEU A 20 5.30 -18.55 -21.61
N GLU A 21 6.44 -19.21 -21.44
CA GLU A 21 6.78 -19.96 -20.22
C GLU A 21 6.87 -19.02 -19.01
N TYR A 22 7.47 -17.83 -19.18
CA TYR A 22 7.57 -16.83 -18.12
C TYR A 22 6.20 -16.28 -17.71
N ILE A 23 5.34 -15.93 -18.68
CA ILE A 23 3.97 -15.47 -18.38
C ILE A 23 3.14 -16.58 -17.74
N ALA A 24 3.26 -17.83 -18.21
CA ALA A 24 2.55 -18.96 -17.61
C ALA A 24 3.01 -19.25 -16.17
N ALA A 25 4.30 -19.07 -15.87
CA ALA A 25 4.82 -19.19 -14.52
C ALA A 25 4.32 -18.05 -13.60
N VAL A 26 4.22 -16.83 -14.13
CA VAL A 26 3.71 -15.66 -13.39
C VAL A 26 2.19 -15.74 -13.18
N SER A 27 1.42 -16.24 -14.15
CA SER A 27 -0.04 -16.35 -14.06
C SER A 27 -0.53 -17.47 -13.14
N ALA A 28 0.35 -18.37 -12.70
CA ALA A 28 0.07 -19.41 -11.71
C ALA A 28 0.33 -18.95 -10.25
N ILE A 29 0.91 -17.77 -10.04
CA ILE A 29 1.16 -17.20 -8.71
C ILE A 29 -0.15 -16.94 -7.92
N PRO A 30 -1.23 -16.41 -8.54
CA PRO A 30 -2.50 -16.17 -7.84
C PRO A 30 -3.17 -17.47 -7.37
N THR A 31 -3.07 -18.57 -8.13
CA THR A 31 -3.73 -19.84 -7.80
C THR A 31 -3.03 -20.60 -6.68
N LEU A 32 -1.72 -20.45 -6.53
CA LEU A 32 -0.97 -21.00 -5.38
C LEU A 32 -1.27 -20.23 -4.08
N ALA A 33 -1.51 -18.92 -4.16
CA ALA A 33 -1.92 -18.13 -3.00
C ALA A 33 -3.30 -18.53 -2.45
N VAL A 34 -4.20 -19.00 -3.33
CA VAL A 34 -5.54 -19.49 -2.94
C VAL A 34 -5.49 -20.90 -2.32
N GLN A 35 -4.54 -21.76 -2.73
CA GLN A 35 -4.42 -23.13 -2.20
C GLN A 35 -3.59 -23.24 -0.92
N ALA A 36 -2.84 -22.20 -0.54
CA ALA A 36 -2.06 -22.16 0.71
C ALA A 36 -2.87 -21.73 1.95
N ALA A 37 -4.20 -21.82 1.89
CA ALA A 37 -5.07 -21.70 3.07
C ALA A 37 -4.99 -22.98 3.92
N GLU A 38 -3.80 -23.24 4.47
CA GLU A 38 -3.63 -24.20 5.57
C GLU A 38 -4.41 -23.72 6.80
N PRO A 39 -4.92 -24.65 7.63
CA PRO A 39 -5.78 -24.32 8.76
C PRO A 39 -5.05 -23.42 9.76
N VAL A 40 -5.81 -22.45 10.27
CA VAL A 40 -5.45 -21.43 11.26
C VAL A 40 -4.45 -21.96 12.30
N GLY A 41 -3.18 -21.63 12.10
CA GLY A 41 -2.19 -21.63 13.17
C GLY A 41 -2.65 -20.69 14.30
N LYS A 42 -2.07 -20.79 15.49
CA LYS A 42 -2.41 -19.89 16.61
C LYS A 42 -2.42 -18.44 16.10
N PRO A 43 -3.44 -17.63 16.47
CA PRO A 43 -3.50 -16.24 16.04
C PRO A 43 -2.18 -15.55 16.36
N PRO A 44 -1.63 -14.74 15.44
CA PRO A 44 -0.36 -14.07 15.64
C PRO A 44 -0.44 -13.25 16.92
N ARG A 45 0.60 -13.34 17.74
CA ARG A 45 0.81 -12.45 18.89
C ARG A 45 1.90 -11.47 18.53
N PHE A 46 1.63 -10.20 18.77
CA PHE A 46 2.56 -9.12 18.52
C PHE A 46 3.07 -8.59 19.86
N ASP A 47 4.37 -8.29 19.93
CA ASP A 47 4.97 -7.69 21.12
C ASP A 47 4.65 -6.18 21.24
N ALA A 48 4.15 -5.58 20.16
CA ALA A 48 3.71 -4.19 20.06
C ALA A 48 2.61 -4.06 18.99
N ASN A 49 1.90 -2.93 18.96
CA ASN A 49 0.89 -2.65 17.93
C ASN A 49 1.50 -2.84 16.52
N PRO A 50 0.98 -3.75 15.67
CA PRO A 50 1.51 -3.98 14.34
C PRO A 50 1.09 -2.92 13.32
N PHE A 51 0.05 -2.13 13.58
CA PHE A 51 -0.48 -1.11 12.65
C PHE A 51 0.22 0.25 12.84
N THR A 52 1.53 0.26 13.06
CA THR A 52 2.30 1.50 13.34
C THR A 52 2.38 2.46 12.17
N LEU A 53 2.10 1.99 10.94
CA LEU A 53 2.13 2.76 9.71
C LEU A 53 0.72 3.19 9.25
N GLY A 54 -0.26 3.00 10.13
CA GLY A 54 -1.65 3.34 9.89
C GLY A 54 -2.32 2.49 8.82
N VAL A 55 -3.34 3.08 8.22
CA VAL A 55 -4.09 2.51 7.10
C VAL A 55 -4.09 3.52 5.95
N ALA A 56 -4.45 3.08 4.75
CA ALA A 56 -4.71 3.98 3.63
C ALA A 56 -5.74 3.36 2.69
N SER A 57 -6.37 4.21 1.88
CA SER A 57 -7.19 3.77 0.75
C SER A 57 -6.86 4.60 -0.48
N GLY A 58 -7.10 4.04 -1.66
CA GLY A 58 -6.80 4.70 -2.92
C GLY A 58 -7.53 4.05 -4.09
N ASP A 59 -7.25 4.56 -5.29
CA ASP A 59 -7.78 4.09 -6.57
C ASP A 59 -9.29 3.81 -6.53
N PRO A 60 -10.12 4.83 -6.23
CA PRO A 60 -11.55 4.63 -6.11
C PRO A 60 -12.20 4.37 -7.47
N GLU A 61 -12.96 3.28 -7.54
CA GLU A 61 -13.83 2.91 -8.63
C GLU A 61 -15.31 3.14 -8.25
N PRO A 62 -16.24 3.12 -9.23
CA PRO A 62 -17.66 3.29 -8.94
C PRO A 62 -18.22 2.29 -7.94
N ASP A 63 -17.73 1.06 -7.92
CA ASP A 63 -18.20 0.00 -7.04
C ASP A 63 -17.11 -0.53 -6.10
N GLY A 64 -16.00 0.20 -5.96
CA GLY A 64 -14.86 -0.32 -5.22
C GLY A 64 -13.80 0.69 -4.86
N VAL A 65 -12.87 0.25 -4.02
CA VAL A 65 -11.69 1.00 -3.57
C VAL A 65 -10.58 0.02 -3.19
N VAL A 66 -9.33 0.45 -3.26
CA VAL A 66 -8.22 -0.26 -2.62
C VAL A 66 -8.13 0.17 -1.16
N ILE A 67 -8.01 -0.79 -0.23
CA ILE A 67 -7.64 -0.54 1.17
C ILE A 67 -6.29 -1.19 1.48
N TRP A 68 -5.51 -0.53 2.34
CA TRP A 68 -4.11 -0.84 2.58
C TRP A 68 -3.73 -0.74 4.06
N THR A 69 -2.86 -1.63 4.50
CA THR A 69 -2.07 -1.47 5.72
C THR A 69 -0.77 -2.28 5.62
N ARG A 70 0.13 -2.15 6.61
CA ARG A 70 1.32 -2.98 6.74
C ARG A 70 1.54 -3.36 8.20
N LEU A 71 1.68 -4.66 8.47
CA LEU A 71 2.03 -5.16 9.79
C LEU A 71 3.53 -4.93 10.03
N ALA A 72 3.85 -4.03 10.95
CA ALA A 72 5.23 -3.62 11.21
C ALA A 72 5.44 -3.15 12.67
N PRO A 73 5.39 -4.03 13.69
CA PRO A 73 5.59 -3.65 15.09
C PRO A 73 6.95 -2.98 15.38
N ARG A 74 7.96 -3.24 14.54
CA ARG A 74 9.25 -2.50 14.56
C ARG A 74 9.55 -1.97 13.15
N PRO A 75 8.91 -0.87 12.72
CA PRO A 75 8.86 -0.46 11.32
C PRO A 75 10.21 0.02 10.77
N LEU A 76 11.11 0.50 11.65
CA LEU A 76 12.47 0.95 11.29
C LEU A 76 13.53 -0.15 11.38
N ASP A 77 13.15 -1.35 11.84
CA ASP A 77 14.01 -2.53 11.99
C ASP A 77 13.44 -3.69 11.16
N GLY A 78 13.37 -3.47 9.84
CA GLY A 78 12.84 -4.45 8.88
C GLY A 78 11.34 -4.76 9.00
N GLY A 79 10.61 -4.11 9.92
CA GLY A 79 9.20 -4.39 10.21
C GLY A 79 8.98 -5.35 11.38
N GLY A 80 10.01 -5.96 11.96
CA GLY A 80 9.88 -6.76 13.20
C GLY A 80 8.94 -7.97 13.12
N MET A 81 8.59 -8.42 11.92
CA MET A 81 7.67 -9.54 11.69
C MET A 81 8.40 -10.87 11.49
N PRO A 82 7.81 -12.01 11.88
CA PRO A 82 8.35 -13.32 11.55
C PRO A 82 8.24 -13.60 10.04
N ASN A 83 9.13 -14.45 9.51
CA ASN A 83 9.13 -14.85 8.09
C ASN A 83 8.05 -15.91 7.78
N VAL A 84 6.80 -15.61 8.12
CA VAL A 84 5.61 -16.43 7.82
C VAL A 84 4.45 -15.53 7.35
N PRO A 85 3.55 -16.03 6.49
CA PRO A 85 2.31 -15.35 6.16
C PRO A 85 1.45 -15.10 7.41
N VAL A 86 0.82 -13.91 7.48
CA VAL A 86 -0.07 -13.56 8.59
C VAL A 86 -1.48 -13.26 8.07
N PRO A 87 -2.50 -14.04 8.46
CA PRO A 87 -3.88 -13.74 8.14
C PRO A 87 -4.28 -12.38 8.74
N THR A 88 -4.81 -11.51 7.89
CA THR A 88 -5.29 -10.17 8.27
C THR A 88 -6.73 -10.02 7.79
N GLU A 89 -7.65 -9.98 8.73
CA GLU A 89 -9.06 -9.74 8.44
C GLU A 89 -9.28 -8.26 8.12
N TRP A 90 -10.30 -7.96 7.34
CA TRP A 90 -10.68 -6.60 6.99
C TRP A 90 -12.21 -6.47 6.94
N GLU A 91 -12.69 -5.28 7.26
CA GLU A 91 -14.11 -4.93 7.22
C GLU A 91 -14.30 -3.58 6.54
N VAL A 92 -15.41 -3.43 5.82
CA VAL A 92 -15.91 -2.15 5.29
C VAL A 92 -17.35 -1.97 5.75
N ALA A 93 -17.65 -0.81 6.33
CA ALA A 93 -18.93 -0.47 6.93
C ALA A 93 -19.46 0.88 6.42
N THR A 94 -20.77 1.09 6.53
CA THR A 94 -21.41 2.37 6.19
C THR A 94 -21.35 3.40 7.31
N ASP A 95 -20.89 3.00 8.50
CA ASP A 95 -20.78 3.83 9.69
C ASP A 95 -19.48 3.55 10.44
N GLU A 96 -18.96 4.57 11.11
CA GLU A 96 -17.67 4.54 11.82
C GLU A 96 -17.66 3.55 13.01
N ALA A 97 -18.82 3.25 13.58
CA ALA A 97 -18.96 2.30 14.67
C ALA A 97 -18.95 0.83 14.20
N PHE A 98 -18.95 0.58 12.88
CA PHE A 98 -19.05 -0.75 12.27
C PHE A 98 -20.33 -1.49 12.67
N ALA A 99 -21.44 -0.77 12.91
CA ALA A 99 -22.73 -1.36 13.19
C ALA A 99 -23.33 -2.04 11.94
N ASN A 100 -23.02 -1.52 10.74
CA ASN A 100 -23.45 -2.07 9.46
C ASN A 100 -22.25 -2.36 8.53
N VAL A 101 -21.66 -3.55 8.69
CA VAL A 101 -20.58 -4.07 7.84
C VAL A 101 -21.16 -4.59 6.52
N VAL A 102 -20.74 -3.99 5.40
CA VAL A 102 -21.22 -4.32 4.04
C VAL A 102 -20.27 -5.21 3.24
N ARG A 103 -18.98 -5.22 3.59
CA ARG A 103 -17.97 -6.14 3.05
C ARG A 103 -17.01 -6.55 4.14
N ARG A 104 -16.50 -7.77 4.04
CA ARG A 104 -15.44 -8.28 4.91
C ARG A 104 -14.70 -9.42 4.23
N GLY A 105 -13.50 -9.71 4.71
CA GLY A 105 -12.74 -10.84 4.24
C GLY A 105 -11.43 -11.02 5.00
N THR A 106 -10.56 -11.84 4.44
CA THR A 106 -9.22 -12.08 4.97
C THR A 106 -8.22 -12.01 3.83
N ALA A 107 -7.14 -11.29 4.04
CA ALA A 107 -5.99 -11.22 3.15
C ALA A 107 -4.73 -11.72 3.87
N MET A 108 -3.78 -12.27 3.13
CA MET A 108 -2.53 -12.76 3.69
C MET A 108 -1.45 -11.68 3.61
N ALA A 109 -0.97 -11.20 4.76
CA ALA A 109 0.21 -10.35 4.83
C ALA A 109 1.47 -11.21 4.61
N MET A 110 2.03 -11.16 3.40
CA MET A 110 3.14 -12.02 2.99
C MET A 110 4.51 -11.40 3.36
N PRO A 111 5.48 -12.17 3.90
CA PRO A 111 6.83 -11.68 4.19
C PRO A 111 7.55 -11.09 2.97
N GLN A 112 7.33 -11.68 1.80
CA GLN A 112 7.94 -11.25 0.54
C GLN A 112 7.52 -9.82 0.17
N LEU A 113 6.35 -9.38 0.63
CA LEU A 113 5.80 -8.04 0.43
C LEU A 113 5.96 -7.15 1.68
N GLY A 114 6.84 -7.54 2.61
CA GLY A 114 7.08 -6.83 3.87
C GLY A 114 5.85 -6.77 4.78
N HIS A 115 4.99 -7.80 4.72
CA HIS A 115 3.71 -7.89 5.44
C HIS A 115 2.77 -6.72 5.17
N SER A 116 2.85 -6.13 3.97
CA SER A 116 1.80 -5.24 3.47
C SER A 116 0.57 -6.03 3.06
N VAL A 117 -0.59 -5.41 3.21
CA VAL A 117 -1.90 -5.93 2.83
C VAL A 117 -2.50 -4.93 1.86
N HIS A 118 -2.92 -5.44 0.69
CA HIS A 118 -3.65 -4.68 -0.31
C HIS A 118 -4.91 -5.48 -0.62
N VAL A 119 -6.07 -4.83 -0.51
CA VAL A 119 -7.37 -5.44 -0.81
C VAL A 119 -8.10 -4.54 -1.78
N GLU A 120 -8.43 -5.09 -2.95
CA GLU A 120 -9.40 -4.50 -3.88
C GLU A 120 -10.79 -4.89 -3.37
N VAL A 121 -11.51 -3.93 -2.80
CA VAL A 121 -12.88 -4.14 -2.31
C VAL A 121 -13.85 -3.79 -3.43
N ASP A 122 -14.79 -4.68 -3.71
CA ASP A 122 -15.78 -4.53 -4.80
C ASP A 122 -17.24 -4.59 -4.31
N GLY A 123 -18.17 -4.32 -5.24
CA GLY A 123 -19.61 -4.34 -5.05
C GLY A 123 -20.15 -3.35 -4.01
N LEU A 124 -19.44 -2.25 -3.78
CA LEU A 124 -19.90 -1.09 -3.02
C LEU A 124 -20.85 -0.24 -3.88
N GLU A 125 -21.63 0.62 -3.23
CA GLU A 125 -22.42 1.62 -3.95
C GLU A 125 -21.54 2.79 -4.38
N SER A 126 -21.83 3.36 -5.56
CA SER A 126 -21.07 4.51 -6.10
C SER A 126 -21.29 5.80 -5.34
N HIS A 127 -20.29 6.67 -5.41
CA HIS A 127 -20.30 8.03 -4.88
C HIS A 127 -20.56 8.13 -3.37
N ARG A 128 -20.24 7.08 -2.62
CA ARG A 128 -20.62 6.91 -1.21
C ARG A 128 -19.39 6.80 -0.30
N TRP A 129 -19.52 7.38 0.89
CA TRP A 129 -18.53 7.27 1.96
C TRP A 129 -18.65 5.93 2.70
N TYR A 130 -17.51 5.35 3.03
CA TYR A 130 -17.38 4.12 3.80
C TYR A 130 -16.27 4.26 4.85
N PHE A 131 -16.32 3.39 5.85
CA PHE A 131 -15.29 3.22 6.87
C PHE A 131 -14.71 1.83 6.76
N TYR A 132 -13.42 1.67 7.04
CA TYR A 132 -12.74 0.37 6.96
C TYR A 132 -11.71 0.20 8.07
N ARG A 133 -11.45 -1.05 8.45
CA ARG A 133 -10.43 -1.41 9.43
C ARG A 133 -9.88 -2.81 9.16
N PHE A 134 -8.73 -3.10 9.73
CA PHE A 134 -8.06 -4.39 9.66
C PHE A 134 -7.93 -5.01 11.05
N HIS A 135 -7.88 -6.34 11.10
CA HIS A 135 -7.59 -7.11 12.30
C HIS A 135 -6.47 -8.12 12.03
N ALA A 136 -5.52 -8.21 12.94
CA ALA A 136 -4.48 -9.23 12.91
C ALA A 136 -4.31 -9.79 14.33
N GLY A 137 -4.64 -11.07 14.52
CA GLY A 137 -4.67 -11.66 15.86
C GLY A 137 -5.67 -10.94 16.77
N SER A 138 -5.20 -10.37 17.88
CA SER A 138 -6.01 -9.54 18.80
C SER A 138 -5.99 -8.05 18.48
N GLU A 139 -5.17 -7.62 17.52
CA GLU A 139 -4.92 -6.21 17.24
C GLU A 139 -5.89 -5.71 16.18
N THR A 140 -6.34 -4.46 16.34
CA THR A 140 -7.21 -3.76 15.39
C THR A 140 -6.53 -2.47 14.93
N SER A 141 -6.58 -2.19 13.63
CA SER A 141 -6.01 -0.97 13.06
C SER A 141 -6.80 0.28 13.48
N PRO A 142 -6.25 1.49 13.27
CA PRO A 142 -7.08 2.69 13.16
C PRO A 142 -8.19 2.51 12.13
N VAL A 143 -9.29 3.23 12.31
CA VAL A 143 -10.38 3.27 11.32
C VAL A 143 -9.99 4.24 10.21
N GLY A 144 -10.01 3.76 8.98
CA GLY A 144 -9.87 4.60 7.81
C GLY A 144 -11.23 4.98 7.23
N ARG A 145 -11.28 6.08 6.50
CA ARG A 145 -12.45 6.54 5.74
C ARG A 145 -12.10 6.61 4.25
N THR A 146 -13.04 6.22 3.40
CA THR A 146 -12.84 6.16 1.95
C THR A 146 -14.13 6.48 1.20
N ARG A 147 -14.01 6.79 -0.10
CA ARG A 147 -15.14 7.13 -0.95
C ARG A 147 -15.03 6.41 -2.29
N THR A 148 -16.11 5.77 -2.73
CA THR A 148 -16.20 5.25 -4.10
C THR A 148 -16.38 6.38 -5.11
N ALA A 149 -15.91 6.19 -6.34
CA ALA A 149 -16.07 7.17 -7.40
C ALA A 149 -17.56 7.31 -7.82
N PRO A 150 -17.95 8.42 -8.47
CA PRO A 150 -19.23 8.48 -9.18
C PRO A 150 -19.36 7.36 -10.22
N ALA A 151 -20.60 6.97 -10.53
CA ALA A 151 -20.86 6.04 -11.64
C ALA A 151 -20.30 6.60 -12.96
N LEU A 152 -19.77 5.73 -13.83
CA LEU A 152 -19.03 6.12 -15.05
C LEU A 152 -19.76 7.12 -15.97
N ASN A 153 -21.09 7.08 -15.99
CA ASN A 153 -21.94 7.94 -16.82
C ASN A 153 -22.67 9.01 -16.00
N THR A 154 -22.16 9.38 -14.83
CA THR A 154 -22.74 10.38 -13.94
C THR A 154 -21.73 11.48 -13.68
N MET A 155 -22.09 12.71 -14.05
CA MET A 155 -21.32 13.89 -13.69
C MET A 155 -21.70 14.30 -12.26
N PRO A 156 -20.76 14.34 -11.29
CA PRO A 156 -21.06 14.84 -9.97
C PRO A 156 -21.29 16.35 -10.01
N ASP A 157 -22.19 16.85 -9.16
CA ASP A 157 -22.45 18.30 -9.04
C ASP A 157 -21.20 19.08 -8.60
N ARG A 158 -20.29 18.41 -7.88
CA ARG A 158 -19.05 18.98 -7.37
C ARG A 158 -18.00 17.88 -7.16
N LEU A 159 -16.74 18.22 -7.43
CA LEU A 159 -15.56 17.45 -7.04
C LEU A 159 -14.60 18.37 -6.28
N ARG A 160 -14.20 17.98 -5.07
CA ARG A 160 -13.19 18.66 -4.25
C ARG A 160 -12.00 17.73 -4.10
N PHE A 161 -10.82 18.17 -4.52
CA PHE A 161 -9.61 17.39 -4.31
C PHE A 161 -8.46 18.31 -3.91
N ALA A 162 -7.49 17.74 -3.19
CA ALA A 162 -6.20 18.37 -2.98
C ALA A 162 -5.13 17.58 -3.75
N PHE A 163 -4.02 18.24 -4.05
CA PHE A 163 -2.82 17.55 -4.49
C PHE A 163 -1.63 17.98 -3.64
N THR A 164 -0.64 17.09 -3.52
CA THR A 164 0.62 17.34 -2.81
C THR A 164 1.78 16.60 -3.46
N SER A 165 3.00 17.06 -3.20
CA SER A 165 4.24 16.46 -3.69
C SER A 165 5.42 16.90 -2.83
N CYS A 166 6.59 16.31 -3.05
CA CYS A 166 7.87 16.81 -2.51
C CYS A 166 7.89 16.93 -0.98
N GLN A 167 7.44 15.89 -0.28
CA GLN A 167 7.35 15.89 1.19
C GLN A 167 8.70 15.52 1.85
N HIS A 168 9.81 16.19 1.51
CA HIS A 168 11.14 15.83 2.03
C HIS A 168 11.19 15.87 3.56
N TYR A 169 11.39 14.71 4.20
CA TYR A 169 11.27 14.54 5.64
C TYR A 169 12.21 15.46 6.42
N GLU A 170 13.47 15.55 5.99
CA GLU A 170 14.49 16.36 6.66
C GLU A 170 14.25 17.90 6.59
N TYR A 171 13.51 18.40 5.60
CA TYR A 171 13.36 19.86 5.40
C TYR A 171 12.38 20.53 6.36
N GLY A 172 11.47 19.78 6.97
CA GLY A 172 10.50 20.35 7.90
C GLY A 172 9.47 19.31 8.33
N TYR A 173 8.61 19.72 9.25
CA TYR A 173 7.46 18.93 9.66
C TYR A 173 6.36 18.97 8.60
N PHE A 174 5.52 17.96 8.60
CA PHE A 174 4.43 17.75 7.65
C PHE A 174 3.19 18.62 7.95
N ASN A 175 3.42 19.90 8.27
CA ASN A 175 2.41 20.86 8.71
C ASN A 175 1.28 21.11 7.70
N GLY A 176 1.48 20.80 6.42
CA GLY A 176 0.44 20.94 5.39
C GLY A 176 -0.68 19.90 5.52
N TYR A 177 -0.38 18.68 5.98
CA TYR A 177 -1.38 17.61 6.08
C TYR A 177 -2.47 17.90 7.13
N PRO A 178 -2.17 18.40 8.34
CA PRO A 178 -3.21 18.78 9.30
C PRO A 178 -4.17 19.85 8.77
N HIS A 179 -3.72 20.74 7.89
CA HIS A 179 -4.61 21.71 7.23
C HIS A 179 -5.43 21.03 6.13
N MET A 180 -4.82 20.16 5.33
CA MET A 180 -5.53 19.38 4.30
C MET A 180 -6.64 18.49 4.88
N GLN A 181 -6.40 17.89 6.05
CA GLN A 181 -7.37 17.05 6.77
C GLN A 181 -8.62 17.82 7.23
N GLN A 182 -8.52 19.14 7.40
CA GLN A 182 -9.66 19.99 7.78
C GLN A 182 -10.53 20.34 6.58
N GLU A 183 -10.09 20.04 5.36
CA GLU A 183 -10.85 20.29 4.15
C GLU A 183 -11.83 19.14 3.86
N ASP A 184 -13.04 19.50 3.40
CA ASP A 184 -14.04 18.54 2.92
C ASP A 184 -13.67 18.09 1.50
N LEU A 185 -12.72 17.16 1.41
CA LEU A 185 -12.17 16.62 0.16
C LEU A 185 -12.84 15.28 -0.21
N ASP A 186 -12.98 15.05 -1.50
CA ASP A 186 -13.43 13.78 -2.08
C ASP A 186 -12.27 12.81 -2.31
N LEU A 187 -11.08 13.33 -2.59
CA LEU A 187 -9.83 12.57 -2.74
C LEU A 187 -8.59 13.47 -2.64
N VAL A 188 -7.43 12.84 -2.45
CA VAL A 188 -6.11 13.48 -2.46
C VAL A 188 -5.24 12.82 -3.54
N ILE A 189 -4.49 13.64 -4.30
CA ILE A 189 -3.55 13.16 -5.32
C ILE A 189 -2.11 13.48 -4.90
N HIS A 190 -1.28 12.45 -4.76
CA HIS A 190 0.16 12.65 -4.54
C HIS A 190 0.92 12.60 -5.86
N LEU A 191 1.61 13.68 -6.25
CA LEU A 191 2.17 13.83 -7.61
C LEU A 191 3.63 13.40 -7.76
N GLY A 192 4.30 12.98 -6.69
CA GLY A 192 5.67 12.48 -6.74
C GLY A 192 6.49 12.90 -5.52
N ASP A 193 7.67 12.31 -5.38
CA ASP A 193 8.58 12.56 -4.27
C ASP A 193 7.93 12.36 -2.89
N TYR A 194 7.21 11.24 -2.75
CA TYR A 194 6.63 10.81 -1.47
C TYR A 194 7.72 10.48 -0.46
N ILE A 195 8.85 9.95 -0.92
CA ILE A 195 10.08 9.78 -0.16
C ILE A 195 11.26 10.42 -0.90
N TYR A 196 12.34 10.66 -0.19
CA TYR A 196 13.66 11.01 -0.75
C TYR A 196 14.70 9.99 -0.32
N GLU A 197 15.70 9.75 -1.15
CA GLU A 197 16.67 8.64 -1.08
C GLU A 197 17.93 8.95 -0.27
N TYR A 198 18.24 10.23 -0.07
CA TYR A 198 19.54 10.68 0.43
C TYR A 198 19.89 10.18 1.83
N ALA A 199 21.20 10.13 2.10
CA ALA A 199 21.74 9.94 3.44
C ALA A 199 21.33 11.08 4.39
N ALA A 200 21.39 10.80 5.69
CA ALA A 200 21.13 11.78 6.74
C ALA A 200 22.01 13.04 6.59
N SER A 201 21.44 14.20 6.88
CA SER A 201 22.16 15.47 6.90
C SER A 201 22.08 16.17 8.27
N ASP A 202 23.24 16.48 8.87
CA ASP A 202 23.34 17.10 10.21
C ASP A 202 22.82 18.55 10.31
N LYS A 203 22.46 19.16 9.18
CA LYS A 203 22.00 20.57 9.12
C LYS A 203 20.49 20.70 8.89
N ARG A 204 19.71 19.69 9.28
CA ARG A 204 18.29 19.56 8.97
C ARG A 204 17.42 19.46 10.22
N THR A 205 16.15 19.83 10.09
CA THR A 205 15.16 19.85 11.18
C THR A 205 14.85 18.45 11.69
N ARG A 206 14.84 17.48 10.79
CA ARG A 206 14.74 16.05 11.05
C ARG A 206 15.84 15.34 10.27
N GLN A 207 16.15 14.10 10.63
CA GLN A 207 17.20 13.33 9.96
C GLN A 207 16.64 12.06 9.35
N HIS A 208 17.07 11.76 8.12
CA HIS A 208 16.89 10.42 7.58
C HIS A 208 17.68 9.39 8.40
N ILE A 209 17.22 8.14 8.38
CA ILE A 209 17.97 7.02 8.96
C ILE A 209 18.88 6.42 7.89
N GLY A 210 20.13 6.14 8.29
CA GLY A 210 21.10 5.43 7.45
C GLY A 210 21.73 6.30 6.36
N GLY A 211 22.34 5.60 5.39
CA GLY A 211 22.94 6.21 4.20
C GLY A 211 21.91 6.46 3.10
N GLU A 212 22.44 6.68 1.89
CA GLU A 212 21.62 6.68 0.68
C GLU A 212 21.03 5.28 0.47
N ILE A 213 19.73 5.21 0.18
CA ILE A 213 19.00 3.92 0.10
C ILE A 213 19.24 3.22 -1.24
N VAL A 214 19.55 1.92 -1.19
CA VAL A 214 19.87 1.15 -2.40
C VAL A 214 19.13 -0.20 -2.43
N SER A 215 19.05 -0.88 -1.29
CA SER A 215 18.40 -2.18 -1.17
C SER A 215 16.89 -2.07 -0.91
N LEU A 216 16.15 -3.14 -1.17
CA LEU A 216 14.72 -3.20 -0.87
C LEU A 216 14.40 -2.86 0.59
N ASP A 217 15.23 -3.32 1.53
CA ASP A 217 15.03 -3.06 2.95
C ASP A 217 15.35 -1.61 3.33
N ASP A 218 16.32 -0.98 2.66
CA ASP A 218 16.57 0.46 2.80
C ASP A 218 15.33 1.27 2.38
N TYR A 219 14.77 0.95 1.21
CA TYR A 219 13.55 1.60 0.71
C TYR A 219 12.36 1.36 1.65
N ARG A 220 12.15 0.14 2.15
CA ARG A 220 11.08 -0.18 3.11
C ARG A 220 11.23 0.60 4.42
N THR A 221 12.46 0.75 4.90
CA THR A 221 12.79 1.50 6.11
C THR A 221 12.56 2.99 5.90
N ARG A 222 12.94 3.54 4.74
CA ARG A 222 12.67 4.96 4.40
C ARG A 222 11.18 5.25 4.26
N TYR A 223 10.42 4.39 3.59
CA TYR A 223 8.96 4.50 3.53
C TYR A 223 8.34 4.47 4.94
N ALA A 224 8.78 3.54 5.79
CA ALA A 224 8.35 3.48 7.17
C ALA A 224 8.66 4.77 7.94
N GLN A 225 9.87 5.32 7.78
CA GLN A 225 10.26 6.58 8.43
C GLN A 225 9.32 7.74 8.08
N TYR A 226 8.93 7.86 6.81
CA TYR A 226 8.00 8.90 6.36
C TYR A 226 6.59 8.64 6.88
N ARG A 227 6.09 7.40 6.72
CA ARG A 227 4.75 6.98 7.17
C ARG A 227 4.58 6.98 8.69
N LEU A 228 5.65 6.99 9.48
CA LEU A 228 5.57 7.11 10.94
C LEU A 228 5.11 8.50 11.43
N ASP A 229 5.12 9.51 10.56
CA ASP A 229 4.58 10.81 10.91
C ASP A 229 3.05 10.73 11.04
N MET A 230 2.53 10.97 12.25
CA MET A 230 1.09 10.90 12.53
C MET A 230 0.29 11.86 11.67
N THR A 231 0.85 13.03 11.37
CA THR A 231 0.16 14.01 10.52
C THR A 231 0.02 13.53 9.08
N LEU A 232 0.87 12.61 8.62
CA LEU A 232 0.70 11.95 7.33
C LEU A 232 -0.28 10.79 7.40
N GLN A 233 -0.27 9.99 8.48
CA GLN A 233 -1.17 8.84 8.63
C GLN A 233 -2.65 9.23 8.67
N ASP A 234 -2.95 10.38 9.28
CA ASP A 234 -4.32 10.87 9.46
C ASP A 234 -4.92 11.53 8.20
N THR A 235 -4.23 11.45 7.04
CA THR A 235 -4.62 12.10 5.77
C THR A 235 -5.64 11.28 4.98
#